data_AF-A0A7S2F489-F1
#
_entry.id   AF-A0A7S2F489-F1
#
_cell.length_a   1.000
_cell.length_b   1.000
_cell.length_c   1.000
_cell.angle_alpha   90.00
_cell.angle_beta   90.00
_cell.angle_gamma   90.00
#
_symmetry.space_group_name_H-M   'P 1'
#
loop_
_entity.id
_entity.type
_entity.pdbx_description
1 polymer ?
#
loop_
_entity_poly.entity_id
_entity_poly.type
_entity_poly.pdbx_seq_one_letter_code
_entity_poly.pdbx_strand_id
1 'polypeptide(L)'
;HLLRRQVPREFRKPLIVFTPKSLLRHPKCVSPLLEFDDQDDPHELQGPRFRRLIMDNRMLDKGPDPLPKLDHVERLIFCSGKVYYDLAALREKEFEHADDPHQCKIAICR
;
A
#
# COMPACT_ATOMS: atom_id res chain seq x y z
N HIS A 1 12.19 5.26 5.11
CA HIS A 1 11.33 5.67 6.24
C HIS A 1 11.49 4.88 7.54
N LEU A 2 11.23 3.56 7.58
CA LEU A 2 11.21 2.80 8.85
C LEU A 2 12.53 2.90 9.64
N LEU A 3 13.67 2.73 8.97
CA LEU A 3 15.00 2.81 9.58
C LEU A 3 15.35 4.24 10.01
N ARG A 4 15.14 5.24 9.12
CA ARG A 4 15.28 6.67 9.43
C ARG A 4 14.49 7.07 10.67
N ARG A 5 13.37 6.42 10.98
CA ARG A 5 12.55 6.71 12.16
C ARG A 5 13.17 6.26 13.49
N GLN A 6 14.09 5.31 13.51
CA GLN A 6 14.66 4.76 14.76
C GLN A 6 15.72 5.66 15.39
N VAL A 7 16.48 6.38 14.57
CA VAL A 7 17.60 7.23 15.01
C VAL A 7 17.16 8.57 15.65
N PRO A 8 16.30 9.38 15.01
CA PRO A 8 15.95 10.73 15.46
C PRO A 8 14.87 10.74 16.55
N ARG A 9 14.29 9.60 16.92
CA ARG A 9 13.36 9.54 18.05
C ARG A 9 14.10 9.88 19.34
N GLU A 10 13.47 10.71 20.18
CA GLU A 10 13.98 11.09 21.51
C GLU A 10 14.06 9.91 22.49
N PHE A 11 13.50 8.75 22.12
CA PHE A 11 13.53 7.52 22.89
C PHE A 11 13.99 6.34 22.02
N ARG A 12 14.49 5.29 22.66
CA ARG A 12 14.87 4.03 22.01
C ARG A 12 13.82 2.96 22.30
N LYS A 13 13.11 2.50 21.27
CA LYS A 13 12.23 1.32 21.33
C LYS A 13 12.80 0.26 20.39
N PRO A 14 12.90 -1.02 20.82
CA PRO A 14 13.35 -2.09 19.94
C PRO A 14 12.40 -2.19 18.74
N LEU A 15 12.99 -2.40 17.56
CA LEU A 15 12.25 -2.57 16.31
C LEU A 15 12.41 -4.01 15.82
N ILE A 16 11.33 -4.78 15.89
CA ILE A 16 11.26 -6.13 15.30
C ILE A 16 10.80 -6.00 13.86
N VAL A 17 11.63 -6.43 12.90
CA VAL A 17 11.34 -6.35 11.47
C VAL A 17 11.34 -7.76 10.86
N PHE A 18 10.20 -8.16 10.31
CA PHE A 18 10.11 -9.36 9.50
C PHE A 18 10.54 -9.02 8.06
N THR A 19 11.78 -9.33 7.70
CA THR A 19 12.32 -9.04 6.36
C THR A 19 12.08 -10.21 5.40
N PRO A 20 11.16 -10.10 4.43
CA PRO A 20 10.90 -11.18 3.49
C PRO A 20 11.99 -11.26 2.42
N LYS A 21 12.61 -12.44 2.28
CA LYS A 21 13.70 -12.67 1.32
C LYS A 21 13.24 -12.60 -0.14
N SER A 22 12.02 -13.03 -0.45
CA SER A 22 11.47 -13.06 -1.81
C SER A 22 11.19 -11.68 -2.38
N LEU A 23 10.85 -10.69 -1.54
CA LEU A 23 10.49 -9.36 -2.01
C LEU A 23 11.67 -8.53 -2.50
N LEU A 24 12.91 -8.91 -2.15
CA LEU A 24 14.13 -8.20 -2.54
C LEU A 24 14.33 -8.11 -4.06
N ARG A 25 13.69 -9.00 -4.83
CA ARG A 25 13.80 -9.05 -6.30
C ARG A 25 12.44 -9.05 -6.99
N HIS A 26 11.36 -8.78 -6.25
CA HIS A 26 10.02 -8.83 -6.83
C HIS A 26 9.76 -7.55 -7.66
N PRO A 27 9.35 -7.65 -8.93
CA PRO A 27 9.25 -6.49 -9.83
C PRO A 27 8.22 -5.45 -9.36
N LYS A 28 7.13 -5.89 -8.71
CA LYS A 28 6.12 -5.00 -8.12
C LYS A 28 6.52 -4.41 -6.75
N CYS A 29 7.69 -4.78 -6.20
CA CYS A 29 8.18 -4.31 -4.90
C CYS A 29 9.28 -3.25 -5.07
N VAL A 30 8.93 -2.19 -5.80
CA VAL A 30 9.80 -1.04 -6.09
C VAL A 30 9.11 0.24 -5.64
N SER A 31 9.90 1.24 -5.23
CA SER A 31 9.42 2.57 -4.85
C SER A 31 10.20 3.62 -5.66
N PRO A 32 9.53 4.66 -6.20
CA PRO A 32 10.21 5.77 -6.85
C PRO A 32 11.01 6.59 -5.83
N LEU A 33 12.02 7.33 -6.32
CA LEU A 33 12.85 8.18 -5.45
C LEU A 33 12.07 9.33 -4.81
N LEU A 34 11.02 9.82 -5.47
CA LEU A 34 10.13 10.86 -4.97
C LEU A 34 9.50 10.48 -3.62
N GLU A 35 9.23 9.19 -3.37
CA GLU A 35 8.71 8.72 -2.07
C GLU A 35 9.72 8.90 -0.92
N PHE A 36 10.98 9.23 -1.19
CA PHE A 36 12.04 9.42 -0.19
C PHE A 36 12.57 10.85 -0.10
N ASP A 37 12.19 11.71 -1.04
CA ASP A 37 12.58 13.11 -1.06
C ASP A 37 11.68 13.93 -0.13
N ASP A 38 12.15 15.09 0.32
CA ASP A 38 11.40 15.99 1.21
C ASP A 38 10.37 16.84 0.45
N GLN A 39 10.14 16.55 -0.82
CA GLN A 39 9.12 17.18 -1.66
C GLN A 39 7.75 16.56 -1.42
N ASP A 40 6.73 17.39 -1.22
CA ASP A 40 5.35 16.94 -1.10
C ASP A 40 4.86 16.45 -2.47
N ASP A 41 4.55 15.16 -2.58
CA ASP A 41 3.85 14.62 -3.75
C ASP A 41 2.40 15.16 -3.74
N PRO A 42 1.96 15.89 -4.78
CA PRO A 42 0.58 16.39 -4.88
C PRO A 42 -0.48 15.29 -4.79
N HIS A 43 -0.11 14.04 -5.06
CA HIS A 43 -0.99 12.88 -5.05
C HIS A 43 -0.94 12.07 -3.74
N GLU A 44 -0.04 12.36 -2.80
CA GLU A 44 -0.01 11.71 -1.49
C GLU A 44 -0.52 12.63 -0.39
N LEU A 45 -1.60 12.21 0.29
CA LEU A 45 -2.14 12.89 1.48
C LEU A 45 -1.16 12.95 2.67
N GLN A 46 -0.07 12.21 2.59
CA GLN A 46 0.86 11.96 3.68
C GLN A 46 2.27 12.12 3.12
N GLY A 47 2.91 13.28 3.36
CA GLY A 47 4.31 13.51 2.97
C GLY A 47 5.29 12.42 3.47
N PRO A 48 6.57 12.48 3.07
CA PRO A 48 7.54 11.38 3.15
C PRO A 48 7.71 10.81 4.56
N ARG A 49 6.96 9.74 4.87
CA ARG A 49 6.93 9.13 6.21
C ARG A 49 6.70 7.64 6.17
N PHE A 50 6.91 6.99 7.31
CA PHE A 50 6.57 5.58 7.45
C PHE A 50 5.04 5.42 7.48
N ARG A 51 4.48 4.87 6.41
CA ARG A 51 3.07 4.49 6.30
C ARG A 51 2.82 3.25 7.16
N ARG A 52 1.95 3.40 8.18
CA ARG A 52 1.51 2.27 9.03
C ARG A 52 0.46 1.41 8.34
N LEU A 53 -0.27 2.01 7.41
CA LEU A 53 -1.30 1.42 6.59
C LEU A 53 -1.15 2.04 5.20
N ILE A 54 -1.06 1.21 4.20
CA ILE A 54 -1.06 1.51 2.78
C ILE A 54 -2.44 1.08 2.27
N MET A 55 -3.23 2.07 1.89
CA MET A 55 -4.56 1.82 1.34
C MET A 55 -4.45 1.24 -0.06
N ASP A 56 -5.48 0.53 -0.49
CA ASP A 56 -5.58 0.07 -1.86
C ASP A 56 -5.68 1.28 -2.81
N ASN A 57 -4.90 1.28 -3.88
CA ASN A 57 -4.87 2.36 -4.86
C ASN A 57 -6.25 2.59 -5.50
N ARG A 58 -7.12 1.57 -5.52
CA ARG A 58 -8.50 1.67 -6.03
C ARG A 58 -9.46 2.40 -5.11
N MET A 59 -9.12 2.53 -3.82
CA MET A 59 -9.90 3.29 -2.85
C MET A 59 -9.50 4.77 -2.83
N LEU A 60 -8.35 5.11 -3.40
CA LEU A 60 -7.88 6.49 -3.47
C LEU A 60 -8.56 7.19 -4.65
N ASP A 61 -9.78 7.67 -4.41
CA ASP A 61 -10.36 8.69 -5.27
C ASP A 61 -9.45 9.91 -5.26
N LYS A 62 -8.94 10.32 -6.44
CA LYS A 62 -8.14 11.54 -6.64
C LYS A 62 -9.00 12.82 -6.56
N GLY A 63 -10.05 12.80 -5.76
CA GLY A 63 -10.97 13.90 -5.54
C GLY A 63 -10.54 14.78 -4.36
N PRO A 64 -11.16 15.96 -4.19
CA PRO A 64 -10.92 16.86 -3.06
C PRO A 64 -11.44 16.31 -1.72
N ASP A 65 -12.24 15.25 -1.73
CA ASP A 65 -12.82 14.66 -0.54
C ASP A 65 -11.82 13.73 0.17
N PRO A 66 -11.60 13.89 1.49
CA PRO A 66 -10.62 13.11 2.26
C PRO A 66 -11.07 11.66 2.54
N LEU A 67 -12.29 11.29 2.14
CA LEU A 67 -12.87 9.98 2.41
C LEU A 67 -12.89 9.15 1.12
N PRO A 68 -12.29 7.94 1.11
CA PRO A 68 -12.30 7.07 -0.06
C PRO A 68 -13.75 6.70 -0.41
N LYS A 69 -14.20 6.96 -1.64
CA LYS A 69 -15.52 6.49 -2.07
C LYS A 69 -15.50 4.97 -2.15
N LEU A 70 -16.25 4.36 -1.24
CA LEU A 70 -16.37 2.92 -1.05
C LEU A 70 -17.50 2.32 -1.90
N ASP A 71 -18.10 3.09 -2.81
CA ASP A 71 -19.37 2.80 -3.48
C ASP A 71 -19.40 1.44 -4.22
N HIS A 72 -18.23 0.84 -4.47
CA HIS A 72 -18.08 -0.44 -5.17
C HIS A 72 -17.27 -1.51 -4.42
N VAL A 73 -16.98 -1.34 -3.13
CA VAL A 73 -16.23 -2.33 -2.33
C VAL A 73 -17.14 -3.05 -1.33
N GLU A 74 -17.23 -4.38 -1.44
CA GLU A 74 -18.00 -5.25 -0.54
C GLU A 74 -17.11 -6.01 0.46
N ARG A 75 -15.83 -6.23 0.12
CA ARG A 75 -14.91 -7.00 0.96
C ARG A 75 -13.59 -6.27 1.12
N LEU A 76 -13.20 -6.04 2.38
CA LEU A 76 -11.91 -5.50 2.75
C LEU A 76 -11.01 -6.59 3.32
N ILE A 77 -9.83 -6.77 2.73
CA ILE A 77 -8.82 -7.73 3.18
C ILE A 77 -7.63 -6.96 3.73
N PHE A 78 -7.37 -7.14 5.02
CA PHE A 78 -6.13 -6.69 5.64
C PHE A 78 -5.07 -7.78 5.53
N CYS A 79 -3.89 -7.39 5.05
CA CYS A 79 -2.75 -8.30 4.96
C CYS A 79 -1.48 -7.58 5.42
N SER A 80 -0.40 -8.33 5.65
CA SER A 80 0.90 -7.74 5.99
C SER A 80 2.03 -8.52 5.34
N GLY A 81 3.04 -7.80 4.88
CA GLY A 81 4.23 -8.37 4.25
C GLY A 81 3.96 -8.95 2.86
N LYS A 82 4.62 -10.07 2.55
CA LYS A 82 4.68 -10.61 1.17
C LYS A 82 3.35 -11.09 0.62
N VAL A 83 2.43 -11.52 1.48
CA VAL A 83 1.13 -12.11 1.10
C VAL A 83 0.29 -11.14 0.27
N TYR A 84 0.51 -9.83 0.44
CA TYR A 84 -0.11 -8.80 -0.40
C TYR A 84 0.10 -9.07 -1.90
N TYR A 85 1.31 -9.43 -2.32
CA TYR A 85 1.63 -9.62 -3.74
C TYR A 85 0.95 -10.86 -4.31
N ASP A 86 0.81 -11.91 -3.51
CA ASP A 86 0.10 -13.13 -3.89
C ASP A 86 -1.40 -12.84 -4.06
N LEU A 87 -2.01 -12.12 -3.09
CA LEU A 87 -3.41 -11.71 -3.15
C LEU A 87 -3.69 -10.75 -4.31
N ALA A 88 -2.79 -9.80 -4.55
CA ALA A 88 -2.91 -8.87 -5.67
C ALA A 88 -2.86 -9.60 -7.02
N ALA A 89 -1.97 -10.59 -7.17
CA ALA A 89 -1.87 -11.40 -8.38
C ALA A 89 -3.09 -12.31 -8.58
N LEU A 90 -3.62 -12.92 -7.52
CA LEU A 90 -4.87 -13.69 -7.58
C LEU A 90 -6.03 -12.81 -8.01
N ARG A 91 -6.13 -11.62 -7.41
CA ARG A 91 -7.16 -10.65 -7.76
C ARG A 91 -7.08 -10.24 -9.23
N GLU A 92 -5.89 -9.92 -9.74
CA GLU A 92 -5.66 -9.61 -11.17
C GLU A 92 -6.10 -10.75 -12.10
N LYS A 93 -5.88 -12.02 -11.72
CA LYS A 93 -6.35 -13.17 -12.52
C LYS A 93 -7.87 -13.32 -12.52
N GLU A 94 -8.51 -13.09 -11.38
CA GLU A 94 -9.98 -13.08 -11.29
C GLU A 94 -10.58 -11.95 -12.12
N PHE A 95 -9.91 -10.78 -12.23
CA PHE A 95 -10.30 -9.71 -13.14
C PHE A 95 -10.25 -10.11 -14.62
N GLU A 96 -9.26 -10.88 -15.05
CA GLU A 96 -9.14 -11.32 -16.46
C GLU A 96 -10.23 -12.31 -16.88
N HIS A 97 -10.82 -13.04 -15.92
CA HIS A 97 -11.87 -14.04 -16.19
C HIS A 97 -13.29 -13.50 -16.01
N ALA A 98 -13.44 -12.31 -15.41
CA ALA A 98 -14.73 -11.65 -15.27
C ALA A 98 -14.99 -10.74 -16.48
N ASP A 99 -16.06 -11.00 -17.22
CA ASP A 99 -16.50 -10.20 -18.38
C ASP A 99 -16.89 -8.75 -18.03
N ASP A 100 -16.87 -8.36 -16.74
CA ASP A 100 -17.27 -7.03 -16.25
C ASP A 100 -16.18 -6.35 -15.39
N PRO A 101 -15.55 -5.24 -15.85
CA PRO A 101 -14.43 -4.58 -15.17
C PRO A 101 -14.82 -3.89 -13.84
N HIS A 102 -16.12 -3.70 -13.58
CA HIS A 102 -16.64 -3.07 -12.38
C HIS A 102 -17.00 -4.06 -11.25
N GLN A 103 -16.85 -5.37 -11.46
CA GLN A 103 -17.43 -6.37 -10.56
C GLN A 103 -16.50 -6.84 -9.43
N CYS A 104 -15.23 -6.46 -9.41
CA CYS A 104 -14.35 -6.90 -8.33
C CYS A 104 -14.43 -5.94 -7.15
N LYS A 105 -15.21 -6.37 -6.16
CA LYS A 105 -15.58 -5.60 -4.98
C LYS A 105 -14.62 -5.82 -3.81
N ILE A 106 -13.38 -6.23 -4.09
CA ILE A 106 -12.38 -6.59 -3.08
C ILE A 106 -11.28 -5.52 -3.03
N ALA A 107 -11.14 -4.88 -1.87
CA ALA A 107 -10.03 -3.99 -1.56
C ALA A 107 -9.01 -4.69 -0.64
N ILE A 108 -7.73 -4.49 -0.92
CA ILE A 108 -6.62 -5.09 -0.17
C ILE A 108 -5.75 -3.98 0.43
N CYS A 109 -5.75 -3.86 1.75
CA CYS A 109 -4.91 -2.90 2.48
C CYS A 109 -3.74 -3.62 3.18
N ARG A 110 -2.56 -2.96 3.22
CA ARG A 110 -1.33 -3.55 3.79
C ARG A 110 -0.57 -2.64 4.74
#